data_AF-A0A0N0TBM5-F1
#
_entry.id   AF-A0A0N0TBM5-F1
#
_cell.length_a   1.000
_cell.length_b   1.000
_cell.length_c   1.000
_cell.angle_alpha   90.00
_cell.angle_beta   90.00
_cell.angle_gamma   90.00
#
_symmetry.space_group_name_H-M   'P 1'
#
loop_
_entity.id
_entity.type
_entity.pdbx_description
1 polymer ?
#
loop_
_entity_poly.entity_id
_entity_poly.type
_entity_poly.pdbx_seq_one_letter_code
_entity_poly.pdbx_strand_id
1 'polypeptide(L)'
;MSRRLCALIAVAVLPLATLTAPAAVAEQAGGPEACAYHADQAGFTGEALVEAIAVGMTESHCRPDATHRDENGQLDQGLYQISSLDGSRNNCYLNPACNAEVAHGMYEAQGERWLPKWKASFGTQRYRDWLPVAREAAKPYLEPRIGRIGVLSGGTLSVKEGDLWSSWTTQAHGVAKFEIDGDRIGV
;
A
#
# COMPACT_ATOMS: atom_id res chain seq x y z
N MET A 1 46.65 -48.78 -4.42
CA MET A 1 46.35 -48.24 -3.08
C MET A 1 45.67 -46.89 -3.25
N SER A 2 44.52 -46.74 -2.60
CA SER A 2 43.58 -45.60 -2.60
C SER A 2 44.23 -44.29 -2.17
N ARG A 3 43.76 -43.13 -2.69
CA ARG A 3 43.19 -42.02 -1.88
C ARG A 3 42.27 -41.15 -2.76
N ARG A 4 40.95 -41.30 -2.57
CA ARG A 4 39.94 -40.33 -3.02
C ARG A 4 39.88 -39.20 -1.98
N LEU A 5 40.11 -37.95 -2.37
CA LEU A 5 39.81 -36.79 -1.52
C LEU A 5 38.29 -36.58 -1.51
N CYS A 6 37.68 -36.71 -0.33
CA CYS A 6 36.34 -36.19 -0.08
C CYS A 6 36.44 -34.67 0.14
N ALA A 7 35.75 -33.90 -0.70
CA ALA A 7 35.51 -32.49 -0.43
C ALA A 7 34.43 -32.38 0.65
N LEU A 8 34.79 -31.81 1.80
CA LEU A 8 33.85 -31.41 2.84
C LEU A 8 33.09 -30.17 2.36
N ILE A 9 31.79 -30.32 2.11
CA ILE A 9 30.86 -29.21 1.88
C ILE A 9 30.58 -28.59 3.26
N ALA A 10 31.17 -27.43 3.53
CA ALA A 10 30.77 -26.61 4.67
C ALA A 10 29.46 -25.89 4.30
N VAL A 11 28.34 -26.39 4.80
CA VAL A 11 27.06 -25.68 4.74
C VAL A 11 27.12 -24.53 5.75
N ALA A 12 27.42 -23.32 5.29
CA ALA A 12 27.26 -22.12 6.07
C ALA A 12 25.75 -21.85 6.23
N VAL A 13 25.22 -22.15 7.41
CA VAL A 13 23.86 -21.74 7.80
C VAL A 13 23.92 -20.23 8.08
N LEU A 14 23.61 -19.43 7.06
CA LEU A 14 23.35 -18.01 7.24
C LEU A 14 22.06 -17.86 8.05
N PRO A 15 22.06 -17.08 9.15
CA PRO A 15 20.81 -16.77 9.83
C PRO A 15 19.94 -15.95 8.87
N LEU A 16 18.74 -16.46 8.54
CA LEU A 16 17.69 -15.64 7.96
C LEU A 16 17.33 -14.57 8.99
N ALA A 17 17.90 -13.38 8.84
CA ALA A 17 17.33 -12.18 9.44
C ALA A 17 15.95 -12.01 8.79
N THR A 18 14.89 -12.35 9.52
CA THR A 18 13.53 -12.00 9.11
C THR A 18 13.42 -10.48 9.15
N LEU A 19 13.65 -9.84 8.00
CA LEU A 19 13.18 -8.47 7.77
C LEU A 19 11.66 -8.54 7.87
N THR A 20 11.13 -8.12 9.00
CA THR A 20 9.70 -7.81 9.10
C THR A 20 9.47 -6.63 8.18
N ALA A 21 8.82 -6.89 7.04
CA ALA A 21 8.41 -5.86 6.13
C ALA A 21 7.54 -4.83 6.90
N PRO A 22 7.84 -3.53 6.84
CA PRO A 22 7.02 -2.52 7.51
C PRO A 22 5.58 -2.46 6.97
N ALA A 23 5.32 -3.03 5.78
CA ALA A 23 4.02 -3.02 5.13
C ALA A 23 2.92 -3.76 5.92
N ALA A 24 3.22 -4.89 6.56
CA ALA A 24 2.21 -5.70 7.25
C ALA A 24 1.68 -5.07 8.55
N VAL A 25 2.42 -4.12 9.13
CA VAL A 25 2.03 -3.43 10.37
C VAL A 25 1.15 -2.21 10.10
N ALA A 26 1.30 -1.57 8.93
CA ALA A 26 0.46 -0.44 8.51
C ALA A 26 -0.96 -0.87 8.11
N GLU A 27 -1.13 -2.11 7.64
CA GLU A 27 -2.40 -2.68 7.14
C GLU A 27 -3.52 -2.76 8.20
N GLN A 28 -3.18 -2.73 9.50
CA GLN A 28 -4.12 -2.95 10.60
C GLN A 28 -4.24 -1.79 11.61
N ALA A 29 -3.33 -0.80 11.58
CA ALA A 29 -3.26 0.23 12.64
C ALA A 29 -4.22 1.42 12.44
N GLY A 30 -4.89 1.50 11.30
CA GLY A 30 -5.62 2.68 10.87
C GLY A 30 -4.71 3.89 10.63
N GLY A 31 -5.28 5.09 10.52
CA GLY A 31 -4.52 6.32 10.26
C GLY A 31 -4.19 6.56 8.77
N PRO A 32 -3.51 7.68 8.46
CA PRO A 32 -3.36 8.14 7.09
C PRO A 32 -2.53 7.18 6.23
N GLU A 33 -1.58 6.44 6.80
CA GLU A 33 -0.80 5.41 6.11
C GLU A 33 -1.67 4.21 5.68
N ALA A 34 -2.63 3.79 6.52
CA ALA A 34 -3.57 2.72 6.17
C ALA A 34 -4.44 3.13 4.97
N CYS A 35 -4.98 4.36 4.99
CA CYS A 35 -5.68 4.89 3.83
C CYS A 35 -4.78 5.00 2.61
N ALA A 36 -3.53 5.45 2.74
CA ALA A 36 -2.62 5.61 1.62
C ALA A 36 -2.33 4.27 0.94
N TYR A 37 -2.01 3.24 1.73
CA TYR A 37 -1.80 1.89 1.23
C TYR A 37 -3.05 1.36 0.52
N HIS A 38 -4.20 1.31 1.18
CA HIS A 38 -5.39 0.69 0.60
C HIS A 38 -5.98 1.50 -0.56
N ALA A 39 -5.87 2.83 -0.57
CA ALA A 39 -6.30 3.66 -1.69
C ALA A 39 -5.43 3.45 -2.94
N ASP A 40 -4.10 3.38 -2.78
CA ASP A 40 -3.19 3.06 -3.88
C ASP A 40 -3.49 1.67 -4.46
N GLN A 41 -3.68 0.66 -3.60
CA GLN A 41 -4.02 -0.70 -4.04
C GLN A 41 -5.39 -0.76 -4.72
N ALA A 42 -6.35 0.08 -4.32
CA ALA A 42 -7.66 0.17 -4.94
C ALA A 42 -7.65 0.88 -6.31
N GLY A 43 -6.57 1.61 -6.65
CA GLY A 43 -6.39 2.26 -7.94
C GLY A 43 -6.42 3.79 -7.91
N PHE A 44 -6.57 4.42 -6.74
CA PHE A 44 -6.44 5.88 -6.64
C PHE A 44 -5.00 6.29 -6.93
N THR A 45 -4.81 7.26 -7.85
CA THR A 45 -3.50 7.76 -8.24
C THR A 45 -3.45 9.28 -8.22
N GLY A 46 -2.24 9.85 -8.23
CA GLY A 46 -2.04 11.29 -8.36
C GLY A 46 -2.78 12.09 -7.28
N GLU A 47 -3.50 13.14 -7.68
CA GLU A 47 -4.27 13.94 -6.74
C GLU A 47 -5.43 13.15 -6.12
N ALA A 48 -6.07 12.24 -6.86
CA ALA A 48 -7.18 11.43 -6.34
C ALA A 48 -6.76 10.55 -5.15
N LEU A 49 -5.50 10.11 -5.10
CA LEU A 49 -4.94 9.40 -3.94
C LEU A 49 -4.87 10.29 -2.70
N VAL A 50 -4.40 11.53 -2.86
CA VAL A 50 -4.35 12.51 -1.77
C VAL A 50 -5.76 12.80 -1.26
N GLU A 51 -6.71 12.98 -2.18
CA GLU A 51 -8.11 13.22 -1.83
C GLU A 51 -8.71 12.04 -1.07
N ALA A 52 -8.47 10.81 -1.52
CA ALA A 52 -8.96 9.59 -0.87
C ALA A 52 -8.47 9.51 0.58
N ILE A 53 -7.18 9.75 0.82
CA ILE A 53 -6.62 9.74 2.19
C ILE A 53 -7.30 10.81 3.06
N ALA A 54 -7.47 12.03 2.55
CA ALA A 54 -8.11 13.10 3.29
C ALA A 54 -9.61 12.82 3.58
N VAL A 55 -10.33 12.19 2.64
CA VAL A 55 -11.71 11.72 2.84
C VAL A 55 -11.74 10.68 3.96
N GLY A 56 -10.94 9.61 3.88
CA GLY A 56 -10.90 8.58 4.92
C GLY A 56 -10.52 9.11 6.31
N MET A 57 -9.61 10.09 6.37
CA MET A 57 -9.25 10.77 7.62
C MET A 57 -10.41 11.58 8.18
N THR A 58 -11.24 12.19 7.33
CA THR A 58 -12.41 12.94 7.75
C THR A 58 -13.53 12.02 8.22
N GLU A 59 -13.77 10.93 7.48
CA GLU A 59 -14.85 9.98 7.72
C GLU A 59 -14.62 9.15 8.99
N SER A 60 -13.43 8.59 9.16
CA SER A 60 -13.18 7.60 10.22
C SER A 60 -11.89 7.79 11.00
N HIS A 61 -11.06 8.78 10.62
CA HIS A 61 -9.61 8.80 10.92
C HIS A 61 -8.90 7.58 10.33
N CYS A 62 -9.36 7.12 9.15
CA CYS A 62 -8.87 5.91 8.49
C CYS A 62 -8.87 4.68 9.40
N ARG A 63 -9.95 4.50 10.19
CA ARG A 63 -10.08 3.34 11.10
C ARG A 63 -10.88 2.23 10.44
N PRO A 64 -10.31 1.03 10.23
CA PRO A 64 -11.00 -0.09 9.56
C PRO A 64 -12.25 -0.59 10.32
N ASP A 65 -12.25 -0.45 11.64
CA ASP A 65 -13.33 -0.90 12.53
C ASP A 65 -14.36 0.19 12.86
N ALA A 66 -14.22 1.40 12.28
CA ALA A 66 -15.14 2.49 12.52
C ALA A 66 -16.54 2.14 12.05
N THR A 67 -17.52 2.33 12.93
CA THR A 67 -18.94 2.20 12.59
C THR A 67 -19.73 3.36 13.14
N HIS A 68 -20.68 3.85 12.36
CA HIS A 68 -21.63 4.88 12.77
C HIS A 68 -23.03 4.46 12.33
N ARG A 69 -24.02 4.55 13.23
CA ARG A 69 -25.42 4.28 12.91
C ARG A 69 -26.19 5.58 12.90
N ASP A 70 -26.83 5.90 11.78
CA ASP A 70 -27.64 7.11 11.66
C ASP A 70 -29.05 6.92 12.26
N GLU A 71 -29.81 8.02 12.35
CA GLU A 71 -31.18 8.01 12.87
C GLU A 71 -32.15 7.18 12.02
N ASN A 72 -31.83 6.94 10.74
CA ASN A 72 -32.61 6.13 9.82
C ASN A 72 -32.26 4.63 9.92
N GLY A 73 -31.31 4.26 10.79
CA GLY A 73 -30.85 2.90 10.97
C GLY A 73 -29.80 2.43 9.96
N GLN A 74 -29.32 3.30 9.06
CA GLN A 74 -28.20 2.99 8.16
C GLN A 74 -26.92 2.81 8.98
N LEU A 75 -26.04 1.93 8.51
CA LEU A 75 -24.77 1.64 9.16
C LEU A 75 -23.60 1.97 8.24
N ASP A 76 -22.88 3.04 8.57
CA ASP A 76 -21.63 3.45 7.93
C ASP A 76 -20.46 2.68 8.51
N GLN A 77 -19.56 2.19 7.65
CA GLN A 77 -18.54 1.22 8.03
C GLN A 77 -17.18 1.49 7.38
N GLY A 78 -16.12 1.29 8.16
CA GLY A 78 -14.73 1.26 7.72
C GLY A 78 -14.15 2.62 7.33
N LEU A 79 -13.04 2.56 6.59
CA LEU A 79 -12.19 3.70 6.24
C LEU A 79 -12.99 4.87 5.65
N TYR A 80 -13.85 4.57 4.67
CA TYR A 80 -14.61 5.54 3.89
C TYR A 80 -16.08 5.65 4.30
N GLN A 81 -16.44 5.08 5.46
CA GLN A 81 -17.81 5.10 6.01
C GLN A 81 -18.84 4.69 4.95
N ILE A 82 -18.65 3.50 4.36
CA ILE A 82 -19.58 2.96 3.36
C ILE A 82 -20.84 2.47 4.05
N SER A 83 -21.99 2.99 3.61
CA SER A 83 -23.30 2.76 4.22
C SER A 83 -23.96 1.46 3.77
N SER A 84 -24.43 0.66 4.72
CA SER A 84 -25.46 -0.36 4.52
C SER A 84 -26.83 0.25 4.80
N LEU A 85 -27.69 0.37 3.78
CA LEU A 85 -29.02 0.99 3.89
C LEU A 85 -29.97 0.21 4.81
N ASP A 86 -29.79 -1.10 4.92
CA ASP A 86 -30.56 -1.98 5.80
C ASP A 86 -29.97 -2.06 7.23
N GLY A 87 -28.89 -1.30 7.50
CA GLY A 87 -28.22 -1.27 8.79
C GLY A 87 -27.42 -2.53 9.13
N SER A 88 -27.25 -3.45 8.17
CA SER A 88 -26.51 -4.70 8.34
C SER A 88 -25.00 -4.49 8.37
N ARG A 89 -24.31 -5.26 9.20
CA ARG A 89 -22.84 -5.32 9.15
C ARG A 89 -22.39 -6.03 7.89
N ASN A 90 -21.41 -5.46 7.22
CA ASN A 90 -20.82 -6.02 6.01
C ASN A 90 -19.31 -6.26 6.24
N ASN A 91 -18.89 -7.52 6.18
CA ASN A 91 -17.48 -7.89 6.40
C ASN A 91 -16.55 -7.28 5.35
N CYS A 92 -17.01 -7.03 4.12
CA CYS A 92 -16.25 -6.27 3.13
C CYS A 92 -16.03 -4.83 3.59
N TYR A 93 -17.06 -4.17 4.11
CA TYR A 93 -16.92 -2.76 4.50
C TYR A 93 -16.05 -2.57 5.74
N LEU A 94 -15.87 -3.60 6.57
CA LEU A 94 -14.92 -3.58 7.69
C LEU A 94 -13.52 -4.07 7.31
N ASN A 95 -13.35 -4.67 6.12
CA ASN A 95 -12.05 -5.00 5.58
C ASN A 95 -11.50 -3.77 4.85
N PRO A 96 -10.33 -3.23 5.22
CA PRO A 96 -9.87 -1.95 4.70
C PRO A 96 -9.55 -1.99 3.19
N ALA A 97 -9.07 -3.13 2.66
CA ALA A 97 -8.85 -3.30 1.22
C ALA A 97 -10.19 -3.28 0.46
N CYS A 98 -11.16 -4.10 0.86
CA CYS A 98 -12.47 -4.15 0.21
C CYS A 98 -13.25 -2.83 0.36
N ASN A 99 -13.14 -2.16 1.51
CA ASN A 99 -13.73 -0.83 1.73
C ASN A 99 -13.15 0.22 0.76
N ALA A 100 -11.84 0.19 0.52
CA ALA A 100 -11.17 1.07 -0.43
C ALA A 100 -11.54 0.75 -1.88
N GLU A 101 -11.61 -0.53 -2.26
CA GLU A 101 -12.06 -0.96 -3.59
C GLU A 101 -13.50 -0.49 -3.88
N VAL A 102 -14.40 -0.62 -2.90
CA VAL A 102 -15.78 -0.12 -3.02
C VAL A 102 -15.79 1.40 -3.17
N ALA A 103 -15.00 2.13 -2.37
CA ALA A 103 -14.89 3.58 -2.50
C ALA A 103 -14.37 4.01 -3.88
N HIS A 104 -13.35 3.32 -4.40
CA HIS A 104 -12.80 3.56 -5.73
C HIS A 104 -13.83 3.29 -6.83
N GLY A 105 -14.53 2.16 -6.78
CA GLY A 105 -15.58 1.85 -7.74
C GLY A 105 -16.72 2.88 -7.75
N MET A 106 -17.07 3.43 -6.58
CA MET A 106 -18.04 4.53 -6.49
C MET A 106 -17.50 5.84 -7.10
N TYR A 107 -16.21 6.14 -6.93
CA TYR A 107 -15.54 7.30 -7.51
C TYR A 107 -15.47 7.22 -9.04
N GLU A 108 -15.08 6.06 -9.58
CA GLU A 108 -15.02 5.80 -11.03
C GLU A 108 -16.41 5.87 -11.67
N ALA A 109 -17.42 5.27 -11.04
CA ALA A 109 -18.80 5.28 -11.54
C ALA A 109 -19.39 6.70 -11.68
N GLN A 110 -18.80 7.70 -11.02
CA GLN A 110 -19.21 9.10 -11.13
C GLN A 110 -18.39 9.90 -12.14
N GLY A 111 -17.50 9.25 -12.89
CA GLY A 111 -16.56 9.92 -13.79
C GLY A 111 -15.51 10.70 -13.01
N GLU A 112 -14.86 10.02 -12.06
CA GLU A 112 -13.75 10.55 -11.25
C GLU A 112 -14.17 11.73 -10.37
N ARG A 113 -15.32 11.58 -9.70
CA ARG A 113 -15.86 12.59 -8.79
C ARG A 113 -16.34 11.96 -7.50
N TRP A 114 -15.94 12.54 -6.39
CA TRP A 114 -16.48 12.17 -5.08
C TRP A 114 -17.99 12.42 -5.02
N LEU A 115 -18.73 11.40 -4.61
CA LEU A 115 -20.19 11.46 -4.45
C LEU A 115 -20.60 12.58 -3.48
N PRO A 116 -21.80 13.18 -3.66
CA PRO A 116 -22.35 14.17 -2.74
C PRO A 116 -22.41 13.72 -1.28
N LYS A 117 -22.53 12.42 -0.98
CA LYS A 117 -22.52 11.93 0.40
C LYS A 117 -21.19 12.23 1.12
N TRP A 118 -20.08 12.21 0.39
CA TRP A 118 -18.77 12.60 0.92
C TRP A 118 -18.56 14.13 0.86
N LYS A 119 -19.53 14.95 0.44
CA LYS A 119 -19.40 16.43 0.51
C LYS A 119 -19.26 16.96 1.94
N ALA A 120 -19.69 16.21 2.96
CA ALA A 120 -19.40 16.54 4.35
C ALA A 120 -17.89 16.37 4.68
N SER A 121 -17.20 15.57 3.88
CA SER A 121 -15.77 15.25 4.00
C SER A 121 -14.91 15.81 2.88
N PHE A 122 -15.49 16.30 1.79
CA PHE A 122 -14.79 16.85 0.64
C PHE A 122 -15.16 18.33 0.50
N GLY A 123 -14.17 19.22 0.65
CA GLY A 123 -14.37 20.67 0.58
C GLY A 123 -14.78 21.35 1.91
N THR A 124 -14.90 20.61 3.01
CA THR A 124 -15.10 21.19 4.35
C THR A 124 -13.78 21.70 4.96
N GLN A 125 -13.84 22.40 6.10
CA GLN A 125 -12.62 22.81 6.80
C GLN A 125 -11.82 21.60 7.28
N ARG A 126 -12.52 20.59 7.84
CA ARG A 126 -11.89 19.35 8.33
C ARG A 126 -11.14 18.59 7.23
N TYR A 127 -11.71 18.53 6.03
CA TYR A 127 -11.02 18.03 4.84
C TYR A 127 -9.71 18.78 4.56
N ARG A 128 -9.78 20.12 4.53
CA ARG A 128 -8.63 20.98 4.23
C ARG A 128 -7.55 20.84 5.29
N ASP A 129 -7.92 20.63 6.55
CA ASP A 129 -6.99 20.40 7.65
C ASP A 129 -6.25 19.06 7.50
N TRP A 130 -6.86 18.06 6.87
CA TRP A 130 -6.22 16.77 6.59
C TRP A 130 -5.38 16.73 5.31
N LEU A 131 -5.56 17.68 4.38
CA LEU A 131 -4.80 17.70 3.12
C LEU A 131 -3.27 17.66 3.31
N PRO A 132 -2.65 18.40 4.25
CA PRO A 132 -1.20 18.30 4.48
C PRO A 132 -0.77 16.90 4.94
N VAL A 133 -1.53 16.29 5.84
CA VAL A 133 -1.27 14.93 6.36
C VAL A 133 -1.44 13.90 5.25
N ALA A 134 -2.50 14.04 4.45
CA ALA A 134 -2.77 13.17 3.31
C ALA A 134 -1.67 13.25 2.26
N ARG A 135 -1.19 14.46 1.93
CA ARG A 135 -0.06 14.64 1.01
C ARG A 135 1.20 13.98 1.53
N GLU A 136 1.48 14.07 2.84
CA GLU A 136 2.64 13.41 3.44
C GLU A 136 2.53 11.87 3.33
N ALA A 137 1.40 11.31 3.72
CA ALA A 137 1.16 9.86 3.66
C ALA A 137 1.14 9.33 2.22
N ALA A 138 0.76 10.15 1.24
CA ALA A 138 0.75 9.76 -0.16
C ALA A 138 2.15 9.75 -0.81
N LYS A 139 3.16 10.43 -0.25
CA LYS A 139 4.49 10.57 -0.89
C LYS A 139 5.10 9.26 -1.40
N PRO A 140 5.09 8.13 -0.65
CA PRO A 140 5.66 6.87 -1.12
C PRO A 140 4.98 6.29 -2.38
N TYR A 141 3.78 6.79 -2.69
CA TYR A 141 2.93 6.36 -3.79
C TYR A 141 2.87 7.38 -4.94
N LEU A 142 3.11 8.67 -4.64
CA LEU A 142 3.08 9.76 -5.64
C LEU A 142 4.42 10.01 -6.30
N GLU A 143 5.52 9.82 -5.57
CA GLU A 143 6.82 9.85 -6.23
C GLU A 143 6.83 8.75 -7.28
N PRO A 144 7.44 8.96 -8.46
CA PRO A 144 7.73 7.83 -9.33
C PRO A 144 8.43 6.84 -8.41
N ARG A 145 7.78 5.70 -8.16
CA ARG A 145 8.50 4.54 -7.67
C ARG A 145 9.58 4.39 -8.71
N ILE A 146 10.79 4.88 -8.43
CA ILE A 146 11.96 4.31 -9.04
C ILE A 146 11.79 2.89 -8.56
N GLY A 147 11.22 2.05 -9.42
CA GLY A 147 10.66 0.80 -9.00
C GLY A 147 11.80 -0.09 -8.54
N ARG A 148 11.76 -1.33 -8.97
CA ARG A 148 12.98 -2.12 -8.90
C ARG A 148 13.97 -1.61 -9.94
N ILE A 149 15.10 -1.04 -9.50
CA ILE A 149 16.22 -0.72 -10.41
C ILE A 149 17.31 -1.76 -10.24
N GLY A 150 17.67 -2.42 -11.33
CA GLY A 150 18.85 -3.26 -11.42
C GLY A 150 20.05 -2.50 -11.99
N VAL A 151 21.22 -2.72 -11.41
CA VAL A 151 22.52 -2.29 -11.95
C VAL A 151 23.40 -3.52 -12.10
N LEU A 152 23.93 -3.73 -13.31
CA LEU A 152 24.93 -4.75 -13.58
C LEU A 152 26.31 -4.09 -13.69
N SER A 153 27.21 -4.41 -12.76
CA SER A 153 28.58 -3.88 -12.75
C SER A 153 29.58 -4.99 -12.46
N GLY A 154 30.56 -5.17 -13.35
CA GLY A 154 31.60 -6.20 -13.19
C GLY A 154 31.03 -7.63 -13.04
N GLY A 155 29.89 -7.93 -13.66
CA GLY A 155 29.21 -9.22 -13.53
C GLY A 155 28.40 -9.40 -12.24
N THR A 156 28.33 -8.38 -11.37
CA THR A 156 27.48 -8.40 -10.18
C THR A 156 26.19 -7.63 -10.45
N LEU A 157 25.06 -8.33 -10.37
CA LEU A 157 23.74 -7.72 -10.43
C LEU A 157 23.34 -7.28 -9.02
N SER A 158 23.11 -5.98 -8.84
CA SER A 158 22.53 -5.43 -7.62
C SER A 158 21.23 -4.72 -7.93
N VAL A 159 20.28 -4.84 -7.01
CA VAL A 159 18.95 -4.25 -7.10
C VAL A 159 18.74 -3.30 -5.93
N LYS A 160 18.09 -2.18 -6.20
CA LYS A 160 17.53 -1.30 -5.17
C LYS A 160 16.02 -1.26 -5.34
N GLU A 161 15.32 -1.35 -4.22
CA GLU A 161 13.86 -1.23 -4.13
C GLU A 161 13.50 -0.18 -3.09
N GLY A 162 12.48 0.63 -3.39
CA GLY A 162 12.01 1.70 -2.52
C GLY A 162 12.59 3.06 -2.91
N ASP A 163 12.87 3.88 -1.90
CA ASP A 163 13.22 5.28 -2.11
C ASP A 163 14.70 5.50 -2.54
N LEU A 164 15.09 6.78 -2.62
CA LEU A 164 16.44 7.16 -3.02
C LEU A 164 17.52 6.64 -2.07
N TRP A 165 17.18 6.46 -0.78
CA TRP A 165 18.06 6.10 0.33
C TRP A 165 18.08 4.61 0.66
N SER A 166 17.16 3.83 0.08
CA SER A 166 17.17 2.37 0.18
C SER A 166 18.54 1.75 -0.12
N SER A 167 18.88 0.71 0.64
CA SER A 167 20.13 -0.03 0.45
C SER A 167 20.12 -0.86 -0.84
N TRP A 168 21.31 -1.06 -1.43
CA TRP A 168 21.49 -1.98 -2.55
C TRP A 168 21.58 -3.43 -2.06
N THR A 169 20.92 -4.34 -2.76
CA THR A 169 20.97 -5.79 -2.50
C THR A 169 21.55 -6.51 -3.71
N THR A 170 22.64 -7.26 -3.50
CA THR A 170 23.19 -8.12 -4.56
C THR A 170 22.30 -9.33 -4.79
N GLN A 171 21.92 -9.56 -6.04
CA GLN A 171 21.05 -10.66 -6.46
C GLN A 171 21.85 -11.86 -6.98
N ALA A 172 22.88 -11.59 -7.79
CA ALA A 172 23.71 -12.62 -8.41
C ALA A 172 25.08 -12.10 -8.83
N HIS A 173 26.03 -13.02 -8.99
CA HIS A 173 27.36 -12.79 -9.55
C HIS A 173 27.52 -13.57 -10.86
N GLY A 174 28.48 -13.19 -11.71
CA GLY A 174 28.73 -13.82 -13.00
C GLY A 174 27.66 -13.55 -14.06
N VAL A 175 26.84 -12.51 -13.86
CA VAL A 175 25.72 -12.17 -14.75
C VAL A 175 26.21 -11.43 -15.99
N ALA A 176 25.77 -11.87 -17.17
CA ALA A 176 26.09 -11.20 -18.44
C ALA A 176 24.97 -10.26 -18.92
N LYS A 177 23.72 -10.60 -18.63
CA LYS A 177 22.52 -9.83 -18.93
C LYS A 177 21.49 -10.11 -17.86
N PHE A 178 20.61 -9.16 -17.59
CA PHE A 178 19.44 -9.40 -16.76
C PHE A 178 18.20 -8.71 -17.33
N GLU A 179 17.04 -9.16 -16.86
CA GLU A 179 15.73 -8.54 -17.12
C GLU A 179 14.92 -8.53 -15.84
N ILE A 180 14.12 -7.47 -15.66
CA ILE A 180 13.24 -7.30 -14.50
C ILE A 180 11.82 -7.14 -15.04
N ASP A 181 10.92 -7.98 -14.53
CA ASP A 181 9.49 -7.92 -14.79
C ASP A 181 8.73 -8.13 -13.48
N GLY A 182 8.11 -7.05 -12.97
CA GLY A 182 7.50 -7.00 -11.65
C GLY A 182 8.42 -7.55 -10.56
N ASP A 183 7.97 -8.63 -9.91
CA ASP A 183 8.70 -9.29 -8.82
C ASP A 183 9.78 -10.29 -9.26
N ARG A 184 10.00 -10.48 -10.56
CA ARG A 184 10.93 -11.48 -11.09
C ARG A 184 12.21 -10.86 -11.64
N ILE A 185 13.30 -11.61 -11.53
CA ILE A 185 14.61 -11.27 -12.10
C ILE A 185 15.09 -12.47 -12.91
N GLY A 186 15.29 -12.26 -14.21
CA GLY A 186 16.00 -13.20 -15.08
C GLY A 186 17.47 -12.80 -15.20
N VAL A 187 18.38 -13.77 -15.12
CA VAL A 187 19.85 -13.59 -15.19
C VAL A 187 20.52 -14.59 -16.12
#